data_AF-A0A3B9KQI3-F1
#
_entry.id   AF-A0A3B9KQI3-F1
#
_cell.length_a   1.000
_cell.length_b   1.000
_cell.length_c   1.000
_cell.angle_alpha   90.00
_cell.angle_beta   90.00
_cell.angle_gamma   90.00
#
_symmetry.space_group_name_H-M   'P 1'
#
loop_
_entity.id
_entity.type
_entity.pdbx_description
1 polymer ?
#
loop_
_entity_poly.entity_id
_entity_poly.type
_entity_poly.pdbx_seq_one_letter_code
_entity_poly.pdbx_strand_id
1 'polypeptide(L)'
;MNTYYIETYGCQMNVYDSEIIAAILQSEGLEEVDTPEKADLVLLNTCSVRDLAEQKIHTRLGQLRIIQESTNPGMKMGVVGCMAQNLKKD
;
A
#
# COMPACT_ATOMS: atom_id res chain seq x y z
N MET A 1 -6.77 -0.65 14.84
CA MET A 1 -5.93 -0.58 13.64
C MET A 1 -4.53 -0.44 14.17
N ASN A 2 -3.90 -1.59 14.39
CA ASN A 2 -2.66 -1.69 15.17
C ASN A 2 -1.50 -2.20 14.31
N THR A 3 -1.79 -2.80 13.14
CA THR A 3 -0.75 -3.34 12.25
C THR A 3 -0.82 -2.75 10.84
N TYR A 4 0.33 -2.61 10.19
CA TYR A 4 0.42 -2.12 8.82
C TYR A 4 1.36 -2.96 7.95
N TYR A 5 1.14 -2.92 6.64
CA TYR A 5 2.01 -3.49 5.62
C TYR A 5 2.17 -2.51 4.46
N ILE A 6 3.41 -2.28 4.01
CA ILE A 6 3.71 -1.41 2.87
C ILE A 6 4.28 -2.26 1.73
N GLU A 7 3.64 -2.21 0.57
CA GLU A 7 4.14 -2.83 -0.65
C GLU A 7 4.67 -1.74 -1.59
N THR A 8 5.95 -1.82 -1.93
CA THR A 8 6.64 -0.77 -2.68
C THR A 8 6.87 -1.17 -4.14
N TYR A 9 6.53 -0.27 -5.04
CA TYR A 9 6.69 -0.39 -6.48
C TYR A 9 7.38 0.86 -7.04
N GLY A 10 8.34 0.67 -7.95
CA GLY A 10 8.98 1.79 -8.64
C GLY A 10 10.48 1.84 -8.38
N CYS A 11 10.99 3.00 -7.95
CA CYS A 11 12.42 3.28 -7.85
C CYS A 11 12.87 3.48 -6.40
N GLN A 12 14.15 3.84 -6.24
CA GLN A 12 14.75 4.12 -4.92
C GLN A 12 14.02 5.24 -4.16
N MET A 13 13.38 6.19 -4.85
CA MET A 13 12.57 7.20 -4.17
C MET A 13 11.35 6.57 -3.49
N ASN A 14 10.68 5.59 -4.12
CA ASN A 14 9.55 4.91 -3.46
C ASN A 14 10.01 4.10 -2.24
N VAL A 15 11.21 3.53 -2.27
CA VAL A 15 11.78 2.84 -1.11
C VAL A 15 11.99 3.83 0.04
N TYR A 16 12.62 4.97 -0.24
CA TYR A 16 12.83 6.03 0.74
C TYR A 16 11.51 6.60 1.29
N ASP A 17 10.53 6.84 0.41
CA ASP A 17 9.19 7.28 0.81
C ASP A 17 8.52 6.24 1.73
N SER A 18 8.67 4.95 1.44
CA SER A 18 8.15 3.87 2.28
C SER A 18 8.82 3.83 3.66
N GLU A 19 10.12 4.10 3.76
CA GLU A 19 10.82 4.22 5.05
C GLU A 19 10.29 5.39 5.89
N ILE A 20 10.02 6.54 5.25
CA ILE A 20 9.42 7.70 5.94
C ILE A 20 8.01 7.36 6.41
N ILE A 21 7.18 6.76 5.55
CA ILE A 21 5.81 6.38 5.88
C ILE A 21 5.82 5.37 7.04
N ALA A 22 6.70 4.37 7.01
CA ALA A 22 6.88 3.41 8.09
C ALA A 22 7.22 4.10 9.41
N ALA A 23 8.19 5.02 9.40
CA ALA A 23 8.57 5.77 10.60
C ALA A 23 7.40 6.59 11.18
N ILE A 24 6.56 7.20 10.33
CA ILE A 24 5.36 7.92 10.76
C ILE A 24 4.35 6.95 11.40
N LEU A 25 4.04 5.84 10.73
CA LEU A 25 3.06 4.86 11.25
C LEU A 25 3.51 4.24 12.58
N GLN A 26 4.80 3.95 12.72
CA GLN A 26 5.40 3.49 13.97
C GLN A 26 5.31 4.54 15.07
N SER A 27 5.51 5.82 14.76
CA SER A 27 5.36 6.91 15.73
C SER A 27 3.92 7.08 16.23
N GLU A 28 2.94 6.70 15.41
CA GLU A 28 1.51 6.65 15.77
C GLU A 28 1.12 5.34 16.48
N GLY A 29 2.08 4.45 16.74
CA GLY A 29 1.90 3.22 17.50
C GLY A 29 1.40 2.02 16.68
N LEU A 30 1.51 2.06 15.34
CA LEU A 30 1.24 0.90 14.50
C LEU A 30 2.49 0.04 14.35
N GLU A 31 2.30 -1.27 14.30
CA GLU A 31 3.36 -2.27 14.15
C GLU A 31 3.42 -2.79 12.70
N GLU A 32 4.62 -2.96 12.16
CA GLU A 32 4.80 -3.55 10.84
C GLU A 32 4.57 -5.06 10.88
N VAL A 33 3.94 -5.60 9.85
CA VAL A 33 3.80 -7.05 9.65
C VAL A 33 4.37 -7.47 8.31
N ASP A 34 4.80 -8.73 8.21
CA ASP A 34 5.47 -9.23 7.00
C ASP A 34 4.52 -9.60 5.85
N THR A 35 3.20 -9.66 6.13
CA THR A 35 2.21 -10.10 5.13
C THR A 35 0.94 -9.26 5.19
N PRO A 36 0.28 -8.98 4.04
CA PRO A 36 -0.92 -8.16 4.00
C PRO A 36 -2.11 -8.78 4.75
N GLU A 37 -2.18 -10.11 4.87
CA GLU A 37 -3.23 -10.84 5.60
C GLU A 37 -3.24 -10.53 7.10
N LYS A 38 -2.10 -10.10 7.65
CA LYS A 38 -1.93 -9.75 9.08
C LYS A 38 -2.12 -8.25 9.34
N ALA A 39 -2.31 -7.46 8.29
CA ALA A 39 -2.34 -6.01 8.39
C ALA A 39 -3.77 -5.48 8.58
N ASP A 40 -3.93 -4.49 9.44
CA ASP A 40 -5.15 -3.67 9.49
C ASP A 40 -5.11 -2.55 8.44
N LEU A 41 -3.91 -2.14 8.01
CA LEU A 41 -3.68 -1.14 6.97
C LEU A 41 -2.66 -1.66 5.93
N VAL A 42 -3.04 -1.67 4.66
CA VAL A 42 -2.14 -1.97 3.54
C VAL A 42 -1.94 -0.73 2.69
N LEU A 43 -0.69 -0.34 2.46
CA LEU A 43 -0.32 0.78 1.59
C LEU A 43 0.47 0.28 0.38
N LEU A 44 -0.01 0.58 -0.83
CA LEU A 44 0.71 0.36 -2.07
C LEU A 44 1.42 1.66 -2.47
N ASN A 45 2.74 1.73 -2.28
CA ASN A 45 3.53 2.88 -2.68
C ASN A 45 4.05 2.71 -4.11
N THR A 46 3.62 3.56 -5.04
CA THR A 46 3.89 3.38 -6.47
C THR A 46 4.06 4.69 -7.23
N CYS A 47 4.91 4.69 -8.26
CA CYS A 47 5.16 5.84 -9.11
C CYS A 47 4.22 5.88 -10.33
N SER A 48 3.82 7.09 -10.74
CA SER A 48 2.88 7.35 -11.85
C SER A 48 3.49 7.20 -13.24
N VAL A 49 4.78 6.90 -13.34
CA VAL A 49 5.54 7.24 -14.55
C VAL A 49 5.34 6.22 -15.68
N ARG A 50 4.61 5.12 -15.46
CA ARG A 50 4.50 4.03 -16.44
C ARG A 50 3.13 3.33 -16.40
N ASP A 51 2.48 3.18 -17.55
CA ASP A 51 1.20 2.46 -17.75
C ASP A 51 1.23 1.02 -17.20
N LEU A 52 2.38 0.35 -17.26
CA LEU A 52 2.55 -1.01 -16.74
C LEU A 52 2.45 -1.05 -15.19
N ALA A 53 2.87 0.02 -14.51
CA ALA A 53 2.76 0.11 -13.06
C ALA A 53 1.28 0.20 -12.65
N GLU A 54 0.48 0.91 -13.42
CA GLU A 54 -0.94 1.08 -13.15
C GLU A 54 -1.73 -0.24 -13.25
N GLN A 55 -1.59 -0.96 -14.36
CA GLN A 55 -2.23 -2.28 -14.51
C GLN A 55 -1.84 -3.27 -13.42
N LYS A 56 -0.58 -3.21 -12.97
CA LYS A 56 -0.08 -4.04 -11.88
C LYS A 56 -0.75 -3.69 -10.55
N ILE A 57 -0.90 -2.40 -10.25
CA ILE A 57 -1.57 -1.92 -9.04
C ILE A 57 -3.06 -2.30 -9.04
N HIS A 58 -3.78 -2.13 -10.15
CA HIS A 58 -5.18 -2.56 -10.23
C HIS A 58 -5.33 -4.06 -10.00
N THR A 59 -4.49 -4.88 -10.63
CA THR A 59 -4.48 -6.33 -10.43
C THR A 59 -4.20 -6.66 -8.96
N ARG A 60 -3.22 -6.00 -8.34
CA ARG A 60 -2.85 -6.22 -6.94
C ARG A 60 -3.97 -5.82 -5.98
N LEU A 61 -4.65 -4.70 -6.22
CA LEU A 61 -5.81 -4.27 -5.45
C LEU A 61 -6.94 -5.31 -5.50
N GLY A 62 -7.19 -5.92 -6.66
CA GLY A 62 -8.15 -7.02 -6.79
C GLY A 62 -7.77 -8.24 -5.94
N GLN A 63 -6.49 -8.63 -5.91
CA GLN A 63 -6.00 -9.71 -5.05
C GLN A 63 -6.14 -9.37 -3.56
N LEU A 64 -5.77 -8.15 -3.17
CA LEU A 64 -5.90 -7.69 -1.79
C LEU A 64 -7.35 -7.58 -1.35
N ARG A 65 -8.28 -7.30 -2.26
CA ARG A 65 -9.71 -7.32 -1.96
C ARG A 65 -10.21 -8.73 -1.60
N ILE A 66 -9.75 -9.75 -2.32
CA ILE A 66 -10.05 -11.15 -1.97
C ILE A 66 -9.45 -11.52 -0.60
N ILE A 67 -8.22 -11.07 -0.33
CA ILE A 67 -7.58 -11.25 0.99
C ILE A 67 -8.40 -10.55 2.09
N GLN A 68 -8.79 -9.29 1.88
CA GLN A 68 -9.64 -8.53 2.80
C GLN A 68 -10.91 -9.31 3.14
N GLU A 69 -11.64 -9.76 2.12
CA GLU A 69 -12.93 -10.43 2.30
C GLU A 69 -12.79 -11.79 3.00
N SER A 70 -11.66 -12.48 2.82
CA SER A 70 -11.43 -13.82 3.39
C SER A 70 -10.73 -13.84 4.75
N THR A 71 -9.92 -12.82 5.08
CA THR A 71 -9.04 -12.84 6.28
C THR A 71 -9.33 -11.71 7.25
N ASN A 72 -9.46 -10.47 6.76
CA ASN A 72 -9.69 -9.29 7.59
C ASN A 72 -10.64 -8.30 6.89
N PRO A 73 -11.96 -8.46 7.02
CA PRO A 73 -12.94 -7.56 6.39
C PRO A 73 -12.78 -6.09 6.81
N GLY A 74 -12.15 -5.84 7.96
CA GLY A 74 -11.85 -4.51 8.48
C GLY A 74 -10.56 -3.86 7.93
N MET A 75 -9.76 -4.60 7.15
CA MET A 75 -8.51 -4.11 6.57
C MET A 75 -8.77 -2.88 5.69
N LYS A 76 -7.99 -1.82 5.89
CA LYS A 76 -8.00 -0.63 5.03
C LYS A 76 -6.89 -0.74 3.99
N MET A 77 -7.18 -0.32 2.77
CA MET A 77 -6.20 -0.27 1.68
C MET A 77 -6.05 1.16 1.18
N GLY A 78 -4.81 1.56 0.90
CA GLY A 78 -4.48 2.85 0.32
C GLY A 78 -3.43 2.72 -0.77
N VAL A 79 -3.50 3.59 -1.77
CA VAL A 79 -2.43 3.77 -2.77
C VAL A 79 -1.77 5.11 -2.48
N VAL A 80 -0.44 5.13 -2.42
CA VAL A 80 0.38 6.31 -2.14
C VAL A 80 1.46 6.48 -3.21
N GLY A 81 2.15 7.62 -3.19
CA GLY A 81 3.13 7.98 -4.21
C GLY A 81 2.51 8.71 -5.40
N CYS A 82 3.32 9.05 -6.40
CA CYS A 82 2.91 9.90 -7.52
C CYS A 82 1.72 9.33 -8.32
N MET A 83 1.57 8.00 -8.39
CA MET A 83 0.42 7.36 -9.06
C MET A 83 -0.91 7.66 -8.37
N ALA A 84 -0.92 7.80 -7.05
CA ALA A 84 -2.14 8.12 -6.28
C ALA A 84 -2.76 9.46 -6.71
N GLN A 85 -1.96 10.39 -7.26
CA GLN A 85 -2.45 11.66 -7.79
C GLN A 85 -3.17 11.51 -9.14
N ASN A 86 -2.80 10.50 -9.94
CA ASN A 86 -3.43 10.23 -11.23
C ASN A 86 -4.76 9.47 -11.06
N LEU A 87 -4.81 8.50 -10.15
CA LEU A 87 -6.03 7.73 -9.83
C LEU A 87 -7.21 8.58 -9.33
N LYS A 88 -6.98 9.83 -8.88
CA LYS A 88 -8.06 10.75 -8.49
C LYS A 88 -8.83 11.33 -9.68
N LYS A 89 -8.33 11.17 -10.91
CA LYS A 89 -8.91 11.76 -12.13
C LYS A 89 -9.78 10.80 -12.93
N ASP A 90 -9.78 9.53 -12.57
CA ASP A 90 -10.62 8.47 -13.14
C ASP A 90 -11.75 8.10 -12.18
#